data_AF-V9F2K6-F1
#
_entry.id   AF-V9F2K6-F1
#
_cell.length_a   1.000
_cell.length_b   1.000
_cell.length_c   1.000
_cell.angle_alpha   90.00
_cell.angle_beta   90.00
_cell.angle_gamma   90.00
#
_symmetry.space_group_name_H-M   'P 1'
#
loop_
_entity.id
_entity.type
_entity.pdbx_description
1 polymer ?
#
loop_
_entity_poly.entity_id
_entity_poly.type
_entity_poly.pdbx_seq_one_letter_code
_entity_poly.pdbx_strand_id
1 'polypeptide(L)'
;MHVLHLMLAIVVALISINNGVAIATKTVLRSESNDYPALRDSIANGEAESEERRGVGGGGRGGGGRGRGGRGGVAYRPVAGGHGGYAENGWGEFVPLPPGTYEGPEFGGPHGDPFTDAALIKSGQKVLSINLRAGERVDAVILTIVKPFGGERTLYHGGDGGDMKNPLALTEGEYFTVMEAHAGTHKGRTRVKYIKFTTNKGNFIEGGTRTDKNGTDTAKEGYQLGGFVGRSGDELDLVSAIWTSIQPVG
;
A
#
# COMPACT_ATOMS: atom_id res chain seq x y z
N MET A 1 -41.98 30.38 -47.30
CA MET A 1 -42.67 29.07 -47.24
C MET A 1 -41.67 28.10 -46.63
N HIS A 2 -41.78 27.88 -45.32
CA HIS A 2 -42.33 26.63 -44.74
C HIS A 2 -41.29 25.49 -44.76
N VAL A 3 -40.92 24.81 -43.68
CA VAL A 3 -41.35 24.79 -42.27
C VAL A 3 -40.28 23.97 -41.53
N LEU A 4 -39.96 24.39 -40.30
CA LEU A 4 -39.29 23.59 -39.27
C LEU A 4 -40.24 22.47 -38.83
N HIS A 5 -39.89 21.17 -38.90
CA HIS A 5 -40.47 20.14 -38.01
C HIS A 5 -39.41 19.08 -37.67
N LEU A 6 -39.07 19.11 -36.38
CA LEU A 6 -38.47 18.07 -35.56
C LEU A 6 -39.35 16.80 -35.57
N MET A 7 -38.78 15.61 -35.81
CA MET A 7 -39.19 14.38 -35.11
C MET A 7 -38.04 13.35 -35.11
N LEU A 8 -37.73 12.94 -33.89
CA LEU A 8 -36.80 11.91 -33.45
C LEU A 8 -37.34 10.52 -33.77
N ALA A 9 -36.53 9.65 -34.37
CA ALA A 9 -36.72 8.20 -34.27
C ALA A 9 -35.34 7.53 -34.08
N ILE A 10 -35.09 7.19 -32.82
CA ILE A 10 -33.96 6.40 -32.36
C ILE A 10 -34.13 4.97 -32.88
N VAL A 11 -33.15 4.47 -33.64
CA VAL A 11 -32.97 3.02 -33.84
C VAL A 11 -31.59 2.65 -33.32
N VAL A 12 -31.57 2.19 -32.07
CA VAL A 12 -30.42 1.51 -31.46
C VAL A 12 -30.38 0.11 -32.05
N ALA A 13 -29.32 -0.22 -32.79
CA ALA A 13 -28.96 -1.60 -33.10
C ALA A 13 -27.66 -1.93 -32.36
N LEU A 14 -27.81 -2.40 -31.11
CA LEU A 14 -26.76 -3.11 -30.38
C LEU A 14 -26.67 -4.52 -30.96
N ILE A 15 -25.63 -4.81 -31.74
CA ILE A 15 -25.29 -6.19 -32.10
C ILE A 15 -24.45 -6.74 -30.96
N SER A 16 -25.10 -7.44 -30.02
CA SER A 16 -24.45 -8.30 -29.04
C SER A 16 -23.99 -9.59 -29.73
N ILE A 17 -22.67 -9.78 -29.90
CA ILE A 17 -22.11 -11.09 -30.26
C ILE A 17 -21.73 -11.81 -28.96
N ASN A 18 -22.72 -12.49 -28.37
CA ASN A 18 -22.47 -13.55 -27.41
C ASN A 18 -22.51 -14.88 -28.18
N ASN A 19 -21.34 -15.44 -28.48
CA ASN A 19 -21.25 -16.81 -29.00
C ASN A 19 -20.66 -17.73 -27.93
N GLY A 20 -21.47 -18.73 -27.53
CA GLY A 20 -20.95 -20.02 -27.08
C GLY A 20 -21.11 -20.34 -25.60
N VAL A 21 -22.35 -20.51 -25.13
CA VAL A 21 -22.62 -21.40 -23.98
C VAL A 21 -22.74 -22.83 -24.52
N ALA A 22 -21.81 -23.70 -24.16
CA ALA A 22 -22.00 -25.15 -24.24
C ALA A 22 -22.47 -25.64 -22.87
N ILE A 23 -23.73 -26.06 -22.80
CA ILE A 23 -24.35 -26.71 -21.64
C ILE A 23 -23.99 -28.19 -21.71
N ALA A 24 -23.21 -28.70 -20.74
CA ALA A 24 -23.10 -30.12 -20.46
C ALA A 24 -23.73 -30.41 -19.10
N THR A 25 -24.77 -31.23 -19.11
CA THR A 25 -25.59 -31.62 -17.98
C THR A 25 -24.92 -32.66 -17.07
N LYS A 26 -24.83 -32.30 -15.78
CA LYS A 26 -25.07 -33.09 -14.55
C LYS A 26 -24.72 -34.59 -14.55
N THR A 27 -23.80 -34.98 -13.67
CA THR A 27 -23.97 -36.19 -12.84
C THR A 27 -23.47 -35.92 -11.43
N VAL A 28 -24.37 -36.15 -10.47
CA VAL A 28 -24.14 -36.11 -9.03
C VAL A 28 -23.64 -37.48 -8.61
N LEU A 29 -22.47 -37.56 -7.99
CA LEU A 29 -22.13 -38.66 -7.08
C LEU A 29 -21.54 -38.06 -5.80
N ARG A 30 -22.26 -38.28 -4.70
CA ARG A 30 -21.83 -38.02 -3.33
C ARG A 30 -21.54 -39.41 -2.74
N SER A 31 -20.30 -39.68 -2.35
CA SER A 31 -20.00 -40.69 -1.33
C SER A 31 -18.78 -40.25 -0.53
N GLU A 32 -18.96 -40.22 0.77
CA GLU A 32 -17.92 -40.03 1.78
C GLU A 32 -16.94 -41.22 1.76
N SER A 33 -15.64 -40.97 1.96
CA SER A 33 -14.78 -41.89 2.72
C SER A 33 -13.49 -41.19 3.14
N ASN A 34 -13.24 -41.19 4.44
CA ASN A 34 -11.95 -40.92 5.06
C ASN A 34 -10.88 -41.87 4.50
N ASP A 35 -9.63 -41.41 4.42
CA ASP A 35 -8.41 -42.14 4.83
C ASP A 35 -7.16 -41.56 4.15
N TYR A 36 -6.37 -40.80 4.91
CA TYR A 36 -4.91 -40.79 4.72
C TYR A 36 -4.24 -40.89 6.10
N PRO A 37 -3.46 -41.96 6.35
CA PRO A 37 -2.93 -42.26 7.67
C PRO A 37 -1.71 -41.40 8.00
N ALA A 38 -1.55 -41.18 9.30
CA ALA A 38 -0.35 -40.66 9.91
C ALA A 38 0.89 -41.49 9.55
N LEU A 39 2.01 -40.82 9.31
CA LEU A 39 3.31 -41.33 9.73
C LEU A 39 4.00 -40.24 10.54
N ARG A 40 3.88 -40.39 11.86
CA ARG A 40 4.77 -39.81 12.87
C ARG A 40 5.68 -40.91 13.38
N ASP A 41 6.85 -40.44 13.81
CA ASP A 41 7.80 -41.04 14.75
C ASP A 41 8.81 -42.08 14.22
N SER A 42 10.06 -41.63 14.18
CA SER A 42 11.06 -42.24 15.05
C SER A 42 11.94 -41.16 15.68
N ILE A 43 11.77 -41.05 16.99
CA ILE A 43 12.51 -40.28 17.99
C ILE A 43 13.92 -40.86 18.18
N ALA A 44 14.85 -40.00 18.63
CA ALA A 44 15.85 -40.21 19.68
C ALA A 44 17.33 -39.96 19.33
N ASN A 45 17.88 -39.06 20.15
CA ASN A 45 19.20 -39.06 20.78
C ASN A 45 20.35 -38.31 20.10
N GLY A 46 20.89 -37.36 20.86
CA GLY A 46 22.09 -36.61 20.58
C GLY A 46 22.28 -35.47 21.57
N GLU A 47 22.37 -35.81 22.86
CA GLU A 47 22.97 -34.95 23.88
C GLU A 47 24.42 -34.63 23.51
N ALA A 48 24.83 -33.38 23.64
CA ALA A 48 26.22 -32.95 23.76
C ALA A 48 26.18 -31.63 24.53
N GLU A 49 26.30 -31.72 25.84
CA GLU A 49 27.55 -31.62 26.60
C GLU A 49 28.20 -30.23 26.53
N SER A 50 28.29 -29.69 27.74
CA SER A 50 28.96 -28.49 28.18
C SER A 50 30.47 -28.49 27.88
N GLU A 51 30.98 -27.34 27.41
CA GLU A 51 32.34 -26.93 27.78
C GLU A 51 32.32 -25.52 28.40
N GLU A 52 32.61 -25.52 29.70
CA GLU A 52 33.03 -24.37 30.49
C GLU A 52 34.55 -24.18 30.32
N ARG A 53 35.00 -23.00 29.86
CA ARG A 53 36.32 -22.45 30.23
C ARG A 53 36.25 -20.93 30.46
N ARG A 54 36.03 -20.60 31.74
CA ARG A 54 36.65 -19.56 32.60
C ARG A 54 37.23 -18.28 31.97
N GLY A 55 36.78 -17.12 32.49
CA GLY A 55 37.53 -15.85 32.32
C GLY A 55 36.94 -14.50 32.78
N VAL A 56 36.42 -14.39 34.01
CA VAL A 56 36.48 -13.19 34.91
C VAL A 56 35.72 -11.87 34.59
N GLY A 57 34.72 -11.58 35.45
CA GLY A 57 34.40 -10.25 36.07
C GLY A 57 33.39 -9.34 35.34
N GLY A 58 32.32 -8.77 35.91
CA GLY A 58 31.75 -8.73 37.27
C GLY A 58 30.63 -7.67 37.33
N GLY A 59 29.57 -7.92 38.12
CA GLY A 59 28.47 -6.99 38.52
C GLY A 59 27.25 -7.01 37.58
N GLY A 60 26.04 -7.50 37.91
CA GLY A 60 25.18 -7.23 39.08
C GLY A 60 24.41 -5.91 38.82
N ARG A 61 23.07 -5.75 38.77
CA ARG A 61 21.88 -6.40 39.35
C ARG A 61 20.66 -5.91 38.54
N GLY A 62 19.54 -6.65 38.50
CA GLY A 62 18.24 -6.04 38.14
C GLY A 62 17.07 -6.94 37.71
N GLY A 63 16.49 -7.69 38.63
CA GLY A 63 15.03 -7.94 38.76
C GLY A 63 14.21 -8.42 37.55
N GLY A 64 13.93 -9.72 37.52
CA GLY A 64 12.89 -10.31 36.66
C GLY A 64 11.47 -10.09 37.20
N GLY A 65 10.53 -9.86 36.28
CA GLY A 65 9.09 -9.97 36.48
C GLY A 65 8.50 -10.90 35.41
N ARG A 66 7.86 -11.99 35.86
CA ARG A 66 7.19 -12.98 35.00
C ARG A 66 5.91 -12.38 34.41
N GLY A 67 5.69 -12.56 33.11
CA GLY A 67 4.42 -12.25 32.44
C GLY A 67 4.14 -13.30 31.36
N ARG A 68 3.03 -14.01 31.54
CA ARG A 68 2.57 -15.19 30.80
C ARG A 68 1.74 -14.77 29.58
N GLY A 69 2.00 -15.38 28.43
CA GLY A 69 1.02 -15.70 27.37
C GLY A 69 0.39 -14.55 26.56
N GLY A 70 0.43 -14.68 25.24
CA GLY A 70 -0.42 -13.89 24.35
C GLY A 70 0.02 -13.96 22.89
N ARG A 71 -0.59 -14.86 22.10
CA ARG A 71 -0.69 -14.70 20.64
C ARG A 71 -1.39 -13.37 20.36
N GLY A 72 -0.75 -12.45 19.66
CA GLY A 72 -1.34 -11.21 19.21
C GLY A 72 -0.44 -10.57 18.16
N GLY A 73 -0.98 -10.37 16.96
CA GLY A 73 -0.26 -9.72 15.86
C GLY A 73 0.33 -8.39 16.32
N VAL A 74 1.60 -8.16 15.97
CA VAL A 74 2.29 -6.93 16.32
C VAL A 74 1.77 -5.83 15.40
N ALA A 75 0.77 -5.10 15.87
CA ALA A 75 0.34 -3.85 15.25
C ALA A 75 1.54 -2.89 15.23
N TYR A 76 1.79 -2.28 14.07
CA TYR A 76 2.78 -1.23 13.91
C TYR A 76 2.56 -0.14 14.96
N ARG A 77 3.63 0.22 15.68
CA ARG A 77 3.64 1.39 16.55
C ARG A 77 4.05 2.57 15.68
N PRO A 78 3.23 3.63 15.54
CA PRO A 78 3.62 4.81 14.78
C PRO A 78 4.87 5.41 15.42
N VAL A 79 5.84 5.81 14.61
CA VAL A 79 6.89 6.72 15.06
C VAL A 79 6.18 8.06 15.31
N ALA A 80 6.04 8.42 16.58
CA ALA A 80 5.36 9.64 16.97
C ALA A 80 6.25 10.86 16.66
N GLY A 81 5.73 11.78 15.84
CA GLY A 81 6.10 13.20 15.89
C GLY A 81 6.72 13.78 14.62
N GLY A 82 5.88 14.41 13.79
CA GLY A 82 6.28 15.34 12.73
C GLY A 82 5.12 15.58 11.77
N HIS A 83 4.57 16.79 11.71
CA HIS A 83 3.45 17.15 10.80
C HIS A 83 3.96 17.61 9.41
N GLY A 84 5.00 16.96 8.88
CA GLY A 84 5.68 17.37 7.65
C GLY A 84 6.89 16.51 7.33
N GLY A 85 7.30 16.52 6.06
CA GLY A 85 8.41 15.73 5.53
C GLY A 85 9.63 16.57 5.16
N TYR A 86 10.78 15.91 4.99
CA TYR A 86 12.05 16.54 4.57
C TYR A 86 12.17 16.59 3.05
N ALA A 87 12.67 17.70 2.49
CA ALA A 87 12.88 17.88 1.05
C ALA A 87 14.23 17.32 0.55
N GLU A 88 14.30 17.06 -0.76
CA GLU A 88 15.41 16.43 -1.51
C GLU A 88 16.74 17.20 -1.46
N ASN A 89 16.75 18.49 -1.11
CA ASN A 89 17.93 19.36 -1.27
C ASN A 89 18.99 19.26 -0.15
N GLY A 90 18.97 18.22 0.69
CA GLY A 90 20.09 17.89 1.59
C GLY A 90 20.28 18.81 2.80
N TRP A 91 19.42 19.81 3.01
CA TRP A 91 19.52 20.76 4.13
C TRP A 91 18.52 20.50 5.26
N GLY A 92 17.75 19.40 5.22
CA GLY A 92 16.83 19.05 6.31
C GLY A 92 15.70 20.07 6.50
N GLU A 93 15.29 20.75 5.44
CA GLU A 93 14.19 21.71 5.50
C GLU A 93 12.87 20.98 5.73
N PHE A 94 12.21 21.31 6.84
CA PHE A 94 10.89 20.80 7.18
C PHE A 94 9.84 21.47 6.30
N VAL A 95 9.14 20.68 5.48
CA VAL A 95 8.04 21.17 4.66
C VAL A 95 6.73 20.94 5.41
N PRO A 96 6.03 22.00 5.88
CA PRO A 96 4.76 21.83 6.56
C PRO A 96 3.69 21.34 5.60
N LEU A 97 2.77 20.52 6.12
CA LEU A 97 1.60 20.09 5.39
C LEU A 97 0.65 21.27 5.10
N PRO A 98 0.09 21.38 3.88
CA PRO A 98 -0.83 22.45 3.54
C PRO A 98 -2.18 22.31 4.27
N PRO A 99 -2.96 23.40 4.42
CA PRO A 99 -4.29 23.34 5.03
C PRO A 99 -5.21 22.30 4.37
N GLY A 100 -5.96 21.58 5.21
CA GLY A 100 -6.82 20.49 4.77
C GLY A 100 -6.05 19.24 4.37
N THR A 101 -4.84 19.03 4.89
CA THR A 101 -4.10 17.77 4.74
C THR A 101 -3.64 17.20 6.07
N TYR A 102 -3.39 15.89 6.10
CA TYR A 102 -2.74 15.22 7.22
C TYR A 102 -1.96 14.01 6.71
N GLU A 103 -0.91 13.64 7.44
CA GLU A 103 -0.11 12.45 7.16
C GLU A 103 -0.66 11.22 7.88
N GLY A 104 -0.60 10.07 7.20
CA GLY A 104 -0.93 8.76 7.74
C GLY A 104 0.22 8.11 8.52
N PRO A 105 0.06 6.85 8.95
CA PRO A 105 1.15 6.04 9.48
C PRO A 105 2.18 5.66 8.41
N GLU A 106 3.44 5.54 8.84
CA GLU A 106 4.55 5.12 8.00
C GLU A 106 4.63 3.59 7.88
N PHE A 107 4.88 3.10 6.66
CA PHE A 107 5.13 1.70 6.35
C PHE A 107 6.48 1.52 5.67
N GLY A 108 7.38 0.74 6.28
CA GLY A 108 8.71 0.47 5.73
C GLY A 108 9.83 0.58 6.76
N GLY A 109 10.97 1.15 6.36
CA GLY A 109 12.13 1.35 7.22
C GLY A 109 13.08 2.48 6.80
N PRO A 110 14.17 2.70 7.55
CA PRO A 110 14.91 3.98 7.56
C PRO A 110 15.93 4.14 6.40
N HIS A 111 15.87 3.30 5.38
CA HIS A 111 16.81 3.34 4.26
C HIS A 111 16.32 4.27 3.15
N GLY A 112 17.07 4.39 2.06
CA GLY A 112 16.77 5.33 0.97
C GLY A 112 16.95 6.79 1.40
N ASP A 113 16.70 7.70 0.47
CA ASP A 113 16.69 9.14 0.68
C ASP A 113 15.26 9.64 0.94
N PRO A 114 15.08 10.63 1.82
CA PRO A 114 13.74 11.14 2.14
C PRO A 114 13.13 11.89 0.96
N PHE A 115 11.81 11.77 0.82
CA PHE A 115 11.01 12.56 -0.12
C PHE A 115 9.72 13.05 0.55
N THR A 116 9.13 14.12 0.00
CA THR A 116 7.81 14.60 0.41
C THR A 116 7.11 15.34 -0.73
N ASP A 117 5.81 15.08 -0.88
CA ASP A 117 4.94 15.80 -1.80
C ASP A 117 4.25 17.02 -1.15
N ALA A 118 4.52 17.34 0.11
CA ALA A 118 3.79 18.35 0.88
C ALA A 118 3.71 19.72 0.18
N ALA A 119 4.78 20.15 -0.49
CA ALA A 119 4.82 21.41 -1.25
C ALA A 119 4.14 21.34 -2.63
N LEU A 120 3.78 20.14 -3.10
CA LEU A 120 3.28 19.87 -4.45
C LEU A 120 1.77 19.63 -4.50
N ILE A 121 1.14 19.47 -3.33
CA ILE A 121 -0.27 19.12 -3.19
C ILE A 121 -1.07 20.26 -2.54
N LYS A 122 -2.39 20.22 -2.71
CA LYS A 122 -3.32 21.15 -2.04
C LYS A 122 -4.70 20.52 -1.87
N SER A 123 -5.43 20.92 -0.83
CA SER A 123 -6.86 20.60 -0.69
C SER A 123 -7.66 21.02 -1.93
N GLY A 124 -8.69 20.25 -2.27
CA GLY A 124 -9.46 20.45 -3.49
C GLY A 124 -8.78 20.02 -4.78
N GLN A 125 -7.59 19.43 -4.72
CA GLN A 125 -6.95 18.86 -5.92
C GLN A 125 -7.71 17.62 -6.41
N LYS A 126 -7.57 17.32 -7.70
CA LYS A 126 -8.14 16.11 -8.30
C LYS A 126 -7.04 15.07 -8.49
N VAL A 127 -7.27 13.84 -8.05
CA VAL A 127 -6.44 12.70 -8.44
C VAL A 127 -6.98 12.13 -9.75
N LEU A 128 -6.10 11.84 -10.71
CA LEU A 128 -6.47 11.22 -11.98
C LEU A 128 -6.21 9.72 -11.97
N SER A 129 -5.07 9.29 -11.45
CA SER A 129 -4.69 7.89 -11.45
C SER A 129 -3.56 7.62 -10.45
N ILE A 130 -3.42 6.35 -10.09
CA ILE A 130 -2.21 5.83 -9.46
C ILE A 130 -1.65 4.65 -10.27
N ASN A 131 -0.32 4.55 -10.32
CA ASN A 131 0.39 3.43 -10.92
C ASN A 131 1.51 2.94 -9.99
N LEU A 132 1.97 1.73 -10.23
CA LEU A 132 3.03 1.07 -9.47
C LEU A 132 4.09 0.51 -10.41
N ARG A 133 5.34 0.52 -9.95
CA ARG A 133 6.36 -0.42 -10.42
C ARG A 133 6.58 -1.45 -9.33
N ALA A 134 6.45 -2.74 -9.66
CA ALA A 134 6.61 -3.79 -8.67
C ALA A 134 7.04 -5.13 -9.28
N GLY A 135 8.04 -5.76 -8.65
CA GLY A 135 8.34 -7.19 -8.74
C GLY A 135 7.95 -7.92 -7.46
N GLU A 136 8.92 -8.57 -6.81
CA GLU A 136 8.76 -9.12 -5.45
C GLU A 136 8.66 -8.05 -4.35
N ARG A 137 8.98 -6.80 -4.70
CA ARG A 137 9.00 -5.60 -3.85
C ARG A 137 8.27 -4.49 -4.60
N VAL A 138 7.95 -3.42 -3.90
CA VAL A 138 7.46 -2.19 -4.53
C VAL A 138 8.66 -1.35 -4.91
N ASP A 139 8.87 -1.17 -6.20
CA ASP A 139 9.97 -0.39 -6.75
C ASP A 139 9.61 1.10 -6.79
N ALA A 140 8.37 1.43 -7.18
CA ALA A 140 7.88 2.81 -7.20
C ALA A 140 6.37 2.97 -7.02
N VAL A 141 5.96 4.12 -6.49
CA VAL A 141 4.59 4.63 -6.48
C VAL A 141 4.49 5.89 -7.35
N ILE A 142 3.43 5.98 -8.15
CA ILE A 142 3.28 7.02 -9.17
C ILE A 142 1.85 7.59 -9.09
N LEU A 143 1.69 8.82 -8.60
CA LEU A 143 0.38 9.48 -8.50
C LEU A 143 0.29 10.61 -9.53
N THR A 144 -0.79 10.64 -10.32
CA THR A 144 -1.05 11.77 -11.22
C THR A 144 -2.20 12.60 -10.68
N ILE A 145 -1.95 13.90 -10.49
CA ILE A 145 -2.89 14.86 -9.92
C ILE A 145 -3.09 16.05 -10.86
N VAL A 146 -4.22 16.74 -10.71
CA VAL A 146 -4.49 18.07 -11.25
C VAL A 146 -4.61 19.03 -10.09
N LYS A 147 -3.80 20.10 -10.13
CA LYS A 147 -3.85 21.15 -9.10
C LYS A 147 -5.20 21.89 -9.15
N PRO A 148 -5.67 22.49 -8.05
CA PRO A 148 -6.96 23.20 -8.02
C PRO A 148 -7.11 24.30 -9.08
N PHE A 149 -5.99 24.92 -9.51
CA PHE A 149 -5.96 25.96 -10.54
C PHE A 149 -5.53 25.44 -11.93
N GLY A 150 -5.56 24.12 -12.12
CA GLY A 150 -5.21 23.46 -13.38
C GLY A 150 -3.74 23.02 -13.49
N GLY A 151 -3.46 22.26 -14.55
CA GLY A 151 -2.18 21.64 -14.83
C GLY A 151 -1.99 20.30 -14.11
N GLU A 152 -1.61 19.30 -14.89
CA GLU A 152 -1.26 17.97 -14.38
C GLU A 152 0.13 17.96 -13.76
N ARG A 153 0.30 17.06 -12.80
CA ARG A 153 1.59 16.76 -12.17
C ARG A 153 1.64 15.26 -11.87
N THR A 154 2.75 14.64 -12.21
CA THR A 154 3.09 13.30 -11.76
C THR A 154 4.03 13.38 -10.56
N LEU A 155 3.69 12.67 -9.49
CA LEU A 155 4.49 12.46 -8.30
C LEU A 155 5.05 11.04 -8.41
N TYR A 156 6.37 10.91 -8.52
CA TYR A 156 7.06 9.64 -8.75
C TYR A 156 8.09 9.44 -7.63
N HIS A 157 7.96 8.35 -6.88
CA HIS A 157 8.88 8.01 -5.79
C HIS A 157 9.26 6.54 -5.86
N GLY A 158 10.57 6.26 -5.85
CA GLY A 158 11.11 4.92 -6.09
C GLY A 158 12.10 4.88 -7.25
N GLY A 159 12.49 3.67 -7.65
CA GLY A 159 13.41 3.42 -8.76
C GLY A 159 12.73 2.90 -10.02
N ASP A 160 13.53 2.60 -11.04
CA ASP A 160 13.07 2.11 -12.35
C ASP A 160 12.99 0.57 -12.44
N GLY A 161 13.27 -0.13 -11.33
CA GLY A 161 13.12 -1.58 -11.20
C GLY A 161 11.67 -2.05 -11.31
N GLY A 162 11.47 -3.37 -11.22
CA GLY A 162 10.15 -3.99 -11.30
C GLY A 162 9.41 -3.75 -12.61
N ASP A 163 8.24 -4.40 -12.74
CA ASP A 163 7.37 -4.22 -13.90
C ASP A 163 6.39 -3.07 -13.67
N MET A 164 6.25 -2.20 -14.67
CA MET A 164 5.21 -1.17 -14.68
C MET A 164 3.84 -1.84 -14.74
N LYS A 165 2.96 -1.52 -13.80
CA LYS A 165 1.57 -1.98 -13.83
C LYS A 165 0.74 -1.12 -14.80
N ASN A 166 -0.45 -1.63 -15.12
CA ASN A 166 -1.46 -0.80 -15.77
C ASN A 166 -1.98 0.22 -14.74
N PRO A 167 -2.00 1.52 -15.07
CA PRO A 167 -2.47 2.54 -14.15
C PRO A 167 -3.96 2.35 -13.83
N LEU A 168 -4.32 2.51 -12.56
CA LEU A 168 -5.72 2.61 -12.17
C LEU A 168 -6.17 4.07 -12.33
N ALA A 169 -6.82 4.35 -13.46
CA ALA A 169 -7.46 5.63 -13.74
C ALA A 169 -8.78 5.75 -12.99
N LEU A 170 -9.00 6.90 -12.35
CA LEU A 170 -10.21 7.19 -11.59
C LEU A 170 -11.33 7.68 -12.51
N THR A 171 -12.51 7.10 -12.31
CA THR A 171 -13.75 7.57 -12.95
C THR A 171 -14.36 8.75 -12.20
N GLU A 172 -15.39 9.37 -12.77
CA GLU A 172 -16.09 10.47 -12.11
C GLU A 172 -16.64 10.06 -10.73
N GLY A 173 -16.38 10.89 -9.70
CA GLY A 173 -16.78 10.61 -8.31
C GLY A 173 -15.98 9.49 -7.63
N GLU A 174 -14.91 9.00 -8.26
CA GLU A 174 -14.03 8.00 -7.68
C GLU A 174 -12.76 8.62 -7.08
N TYR A 175 -12.36 8.13 -5.92
CA TYR A 175 -11.16 8.59 -5.22
C TYR A 175 -10.60 7.49 -4.31
N PHE A 176 -9.29 7.52 -4.07
CA PHE A 176 -8.61 6.58 -3.18
C PHE A 176 -8.90 6.87 -1.71
N THR A 177 -9.32 5.84 -0.98
CA THR A 177 -9.70 5.92 0.44
C THR A 177 -8.86 5.06 1.35
N VAL A 178 -8.14 4.06 0.81
CA VAL A 178 -7.37 3.11 1.60
C VAL A 178 -6.01 2.86 0.97
N MET A 179 -4.97 2.84 1.80
CA MET A 179 -3.64 2.31 1.49
C MET A 179 -3.33 1.14 2.43
N GLU A 180 -3.06 -0.04 1.89
CA GLU A 180 -2.52 -1.18 2.62
C GLU A 180 -1.06 -1.36 2.21
N ALA A 181 -0.16 -1.55 3.18
CA ALA A 181 1.26 -1.72 2.90
C ALA A 181 1.88 -2.76 3.82
N HIS A 182 2.82 -3.51 3.26
CA HIS A 182 3.55 -4.58 3.93
C HIS A 182 5.04 -4.27 3.85
N ALA A 183 5.73 -4.36 4.98
CA ALA A 183 7.18 -4.21 5.05
C ALA A 183 7.88 -5.57 5.14
N GLY A 184 9.13 -5.62 4.73
CA GLY A 184 9.97 -6.80 4.95
C GLY A 184 11.43 -6.53 4.66
N THR A 185 12.28 -7.47 5.04
CA THR A 185 13.73 -7.33 4.89
C THR A 185 14.21 -7.97 3.59
N HIS A 186 15.04 -7.26 2.84
CA HIS A 186 15.79 -7.77 1.70
C HIS A 186 17.26 -7.39 1.84
N LYS A 187 18.17 -8.37 1.83
CA LYS A 187 19.62 -8.17 1.99
C LYS A 187 19.99 -7.25 3.19
N GLY A 188 19.31 -7.44 4.32
CA GLY A 188 19.53 -6.66 5.54
C GLY A 188 18.91 -5.25 5.56
N ARG A 189 18.18 -4.85 4.51
CA ARG A 189 17.46 -3.57 4.46
C ARG A 189 15.95 -3.77 4.51
N THR A 190 15.25 -2.96 5.30
CA THR A 190 13.78 -2.96 5.32
C THR A 190 13.23 -2.19 4.12
N ARG A 191 12.24 -2.78 3.44
CA ARG A 191 11.62 -2.28 2.20
C ARG A 191 10.10 -2.37 2.28
N VAL A 192 9.40 -1.61 1.44
CA VAL A 192 7.98 -1.86 1.14
C VAL A 192 7.91 -3.07 0.21
N LYS A 193 7.44 -4.19 0.75
CA LYS A 193 7.34 -5.47 0.04
C LYS A 193 6.08 -5.56 -0.79
N TYR A 194 4.99 -4.97 -0.33
CA TYR A 194 3.72 -4.93 -1.05
C TYR A 194 2.97 -3.65 -0.71
N ILE A 195 2.18 -3.17 -1.67
CA ILE A 195 1.26 -2.06 -1.49
C ILE A 195 -0.04 -2.31 -2.26
N LYS A 196 -1.15 -1.82 -1.72
CA LYS A 196 -2.45 -1.81 -2.36
C LYS A 196 -3.17 -0.51 -2.07
N PHE A 197 -3.76 0.08 -3.11
CA PHE A 197 -4.64 1.24 -3.00
C PHE A 197 -6.05 0.85 -3.39
N THR A 198 -7.05 1.26 -2.60
CA THR A 198 -8.46 0.96 -2.86
C THR A 198 -9.27 2.26 -2.96
N THR A 199 -10.21 2.30 -3.90
CA THR A 199 -11.11 3.45 -4.11
C THR A 199 -12.41 3.32 -3.32
N ASN A 200 -13.11 4.44 -3.16
CA ASN A 200 -14.48 4.47 -2.62
C ASN A 200 -15.47 3.60 -3.41
N LYS A 201 -15.16 3.25 -4.67
CA LYS A 201 -15.97 2.35 -5.51
C LYS A 201 -15.51 0.89 -5.47
N GLY A 202 -14.50 0.55 -4.66
CA GLY A 202 -13.99 -0.81 -4.51
C GLY A 202 -13.00 -1.25 -5.58
N ASN A 203 -12.61 -0.38 -6.52
CA ASN A 203 -11.53 -0.65 -7.45
C ASN A 203 -10.18 -0.56 -6.72
N PHE A 204 -9.18 -1.30 -7.19
CA PHE A 204 -7.88 -1.31 -6.55
C PHE A 204 -6.73 -1.59 -7.53
N ILE A 205 -5.53 -1.20 -7.11
CA ILE A 205 -4.27 -1.62 -7.71
C ILE A 205 -3.35 -2.10 -6.60
N GLU A 206 -2.66 -3.22 -6.83
CA GLU A 206 -1.71 -3.80 -5.88
C GLU A 206 -0.45 -4.29 -6.60
N GLY A 207 0.64 -4.39 -5.86
CA GLY A 207 1.92 -4.88 -6.36
C GLY A 207 2.83 -5.33 -5.23
N GLY A 208 3.77 -6.22 -5.56
CA GLY A 208 4.73 -6.77 -4.60
C GLY A 208 4.28 -8.10 -3.97
N THR A 209 4.95 -8.48 -2.88
CA THR A 209 4.68 -9.71 -2.12
C THR A 209 4.24 -9.40 -0.70
N ARG A 210 3.08 -9.92 -0.30
CA ARG A 210 2.56 -9.77 1.07
C ARG A 210 3.50 -10.40 2.10
N THR A 211 3.61 -9.77 3.26
CA THR A 211 4.31 -10.27 4.44
C THR A 211 3.42 -10.19 5.69
N ASP A 212 3.85 -10.81 6.79
CA ASP A 212 3.15 -10.72 8.08
C ASP A 212 3.30 -9.35 8.77
N LYS A 213 4.23 -8.52 8.30
CA LYS A 213 4.48 -7.18 8.82
C LYS A 213 3.74 -6.16 7.96
N ASN A 214 2.47 -5.92 8.29
CA ASN A 214 1.56 -5.13 7.46
C ASN A 214 0.75 -4.12 8.28
N GLY A 215 0.05 -3.25 7.57
CA GLY A 215 -1.02 -2.43 8.12
C GLY A 215 -1.78 -1.69 7.04
N THR A 216 -2.80 -0.96 7.48
CA THR A 216 -3.75 -0.27 6.62
C THR A 216 -3.96 1.14 7.15
N ASP A 217 -4.02 2.08 6.22
CA ASP A 217 -4.35 3.48 6.44
C ASP A 217 -5.62 3.81 5.67
N THR A 218 -6.59 4.40 6.37
CA THR A 218 -7.91 4.74 5.82
C THR A 218 -8.14 6.23 5.97
N ALA A 219 -8.51 6.87 4.86
CA ALA A 219 -8.84 8.28 4.83
C ALA A 219 -10.00 8.61 5.78
N LYS A 220 -9.93 9.76 6.45
CA LYS A 220 -11.08 10.36 7.13
C LYS A 220 -12.17 10.66 6.10
N GLU A 221 -13.42 10.69 6.55
CA GLU A 221 -14.53 11.13 5.70
C GLU A 221 -14.23 12.52 5.09
N GLY A 222 -14.49 12.66 3.79
CA GLY A 222 -14.20 13.89 3.05
C GLY A 222 -12.75 14.04 2.55
N TYR A 223 -11.89 13.05 2.78
CA TYR A 223 -10.49 13.05 2.32
C TYR A 223 -10.23 11.99 1.26
N GLN A 224 -9.21 12.23 0.44
CA GLN A 224 -8.68 11.32 -0.57
C GLN A 224 -7.14 11.29 -0.50
N LEU A 225 -6.53 10.29 -1.13
CA LEU A 225 -5.07 10.27 -1.30
C LEU A 225 -4.62 11.54 -2.04
N GLY A 226 -3.66 12.27 -1.50
CA GLY A 226 -3.16 13.51 -2.09
C GLY A 226 -1.74 13.43 -2.62
N GLY A 227 -0.88 12.67 -1.95
CA GLY A 227 0.53 12.50 -2.26
C GLY A 227 1.17 11.60 -1.21
N PHE A 228 2.49 11.63 -1.13
CA PHE A 228 3.25 10.76 -0.23
C PHE A 228 4.34 11.52 0.53
N VAL A 229 4.65 11.01 1.72
CA VAL A 229 5.92 11.24 2.41
C VAL A 229 6.61 9.89 2.53
N GLY A 230 7.93 9.85 2.40
CA GLY A 230 8.61 8.58 2.58
C GLY A 230 10.09 8.61 2.34
N ARG A 231 10.62 7.44 2.01
CA ARG A 231 12.02 7.23 1.66
C ARG A 231 12.14 6.25 0.50
N SER A 232 13.05 6.52 -0.42
CA SER A 232 13.29 5.66 -1.59
C SER A 232 14.73 5.71 -2.06
N GLY A 233 15.13 4.66 -2.78
CA GLY A 233 16.31 4.65 -3.65
C GLY A 233 15.96 3.86 -4.89
N ASP A 234 16.69 2.77 -5.16
CA ASP A 234 16.33 1.81 -6.22
C ASP A 234 14.94 1.20 -6.06
N GLU A 235 14.40 1.20 -4.83
CA GLU A 235 13.06 0.70 -4.48
C GLU A 235 12.42 1.61 -3.43
N LEU A 236 11.14 1.40 -3.15
CA LEU A 236 10.43 2.11 -2.08
C LEU A 236 10.82 1.52 -0.70
N ASP A 237 11.51 2.32 0.12
CA ASP A 237 12.00 1.91 1.44
C ASP A 237 10.96 2.20 2.55
N LEU A 238 10.28 3.35 2.45
CA LEU A 238 9.22 3.78 3.37
C LEU A 238 8.17 4.63 2.64
N VAL A 239 6.90 4.47 3.01
CA VAL A 239 5.79 5.28 2.48
C VAL A 239 4.75 5.58 3.55
N SER A 240 4.27 6.81 3.55
CA SER A 240 3.11 7.30 4.26
C SER A 240 2.22 8.07 3.28
N ALA A 241 0.91 7.91 3.39
CA ALA A 241 -0.04 8.66 2.59
C ALA A 241 -0.20 10.07 3.17
N ILE A 242 -0.17 11.08 2.30
CA ILE A 242 -0.71 12.39 2.65
C ILE A 242 -2.17 12.41 2.17
N TRP A 243 -3.10 12.47 3.12
CA TRP A 243 -4.52 12.59 2.84
C TRP A 243 -4.88 14.06 2.68
N THR A 244 -5.65 14.38 1.64
CA THR A 244 -6.09 15.74 1.32
C THR A 244 -7.60 15.84 1.28
N SER A 245 -8.14 16.94 1.80
CA SER A 245 -9.57 17.23 1.73
C SER A 245 -10.01 17.31 0.26
N ILE A 246 -11.09 16.61 -0.07
CA ILE A 246 -11.70 16.63 -1.39
C ILE A 246 -12.22 18.04 -1.72
N GLN A 247 -12.67 18.78 -0.70
CA GLN A 247 -13.04 20.19 -0.85
C GLN A 247 -11.86 21.10 -0.54
N PRO A 248 -11.71 22.25 -1.25
CA PRO A 248 -10.72 23.25 -0.90
C PRO A 248 -10.87 23.72 0.55
N VAL A 249 -9.75 23.82 1.26
CA VAL A 249 -9.66 24.41 2.60
C VAL A 249 -8.79 25.67 2.48
N GLY A 250 -9.32 26.79 2.98
CA GLY A 250 -8.67 28.11 2.95
C GLY A 250 -7.52 28.25 3.94
#